data_AF-H6QA00-F1
#
_entry.id   AF-H6QA00-F1
#
_cell.length_a   1.000
_cell.length_b   1.000
_cell.length_c   1.000
_cell.angle_alpha   90.00
_cell.angle_beta   90.00
_cell.angle_gamma   90.00
#
_symmetry.space_group_name_H-M   'P 1'
#
loop_
_entity.id
_entity.type
_entity.pdbx_description
1 polymer ?
#
loop_
_entity_poly.entity_id
_entity_poly.type
_entity_poly.pdbx_seq_one_letter_code
_entity_poly.pdbx_strand_id
1 'polypeptide(L)'
;MSLERFRERVRLYREAGIALESLSLGCSVKVDLYNVLYPALQLLKDEVYKLNLVIAPREDAAIMPGEGAYLRRYFLNTEEPWLEPSEIEKLAPTVAIVLAQLYMGKAASADVFAKYVAKLYKALGSSRHKVWLGKGHSIVSTKKGAEFFMVDFIKAEGSRGYVVANNDTIQVIDPSEDLDSQLQIAVAVNNALNDLFTKGAWKDLHIAPVYDGPSAYKASIKAKVEGYVSALGKLVEAPQPDMGYLLLGATAYAYLDREPPLFYKQLDEGFVVIVTRPFGELAFFTTYVAVHTDEFLLQRFEREVMSLEQFEREKRRVLEVMATPNLEVAKAIYEFLPDLGEAFDPASHIAATIDVSGPGIFVFKEVAEKAGVDIRLLDVPLMSDRISAFAAENYVMPDATAGTNGAIAIFAHKRLADELIQRLSKAPHARPLVIGEVVGKGEGRLVVPEWALKYISSNKLREKLGARQILGGLSNVVSRPVRAVAYVEGRVQGVGFRPMARARAKALSLVGYAKNLPDGRVEVVVEGDEERVRKFVEELCRGFDDCRVSAAYSPATGEFKDFEII
;
A
#
# COMPACT_ATOMS: atom_id res chain seq x y z
N MET A 1 16.36 3.89 22.56
CA MET A 1 17.70 3.27 22.36
C MET A 1 18.80 4.34 22.45
N SER A 2 20.06 4.04 22.78
CA SER A 2 21.13 5.06 22.78
C SER A 2 21.65 5.30 21.34
N LEU A 3 22.13 6.53 21.04
CA LEU A 3 22.76 6.89 19.76
C LEU A 3 23.93 5.95 19.40
N GLU A 4 24.62 5.43 20.42
CA GLU A 4 25.71 4.48 20.30
C GLU A 4 25.27 3.14 19.67
N ARG A 5 24.13 2.59 20.11
CA ARG A 5 23.57 1.37 19.54
C ARG A 5 23.07 1.58 18.10
N PHE A 6 22.56 2.76 17.75
CA PHE A 6 22.23 3.08 16.35
C PHE A 6 23.50 3.10 15.48
N ARG A 7 24.60 3.71 15.94
CA ARG A 7 25.89 3.71 15.21
C ARG A 7 26.44 2.30 15.01
N GLU A 8 26.32 1.43 16.01
CA GLU A 8 26.68 0.03 15.90
C GLU A 8 25.84 -0.69 14.83
N ARG A 9 24.52 -0.46 14.83
CA ARG A 9 23.62 -1.00 13.78
C ARG A 9 23.99 -0.51 12.39
N VAL A 10 24.29 0.78 12.24
CA VAL A 10 24.74 1.35 10.97
C VAL A 10 25.99 0.64 10.45
N ARG A 11 26.95 0.37 11.33
CA ARG A 11 28.14 -0.40 10.97
C ARG A 11 27.80 -1.82 10.53
N LEU A 12 26.95 -2.53 11.26
CA LEU A 12 26.52 -3.89 10.94
C LEU A 12 25.86 -3.97 9.54
N TYR A 13 24.94 -3.05 9.25
CA TYR A 13 24.26 -2.99 7.96
C TYR A 13 25.21 -2.60 6.82
N ARG A 14 26.16 -1.70 7.08
CA ARG A 14 27.21 -1.35 6.11
C ARG A 14 28.10 -2.55 5.78
N GLU A 15 28.47 -3.36 6.78
CA GLU A 15 29.21 -4.61 6.58
C GLU A 15 28.39 -5.64 5.75
N ALA A 16 27.06 -5.59 5.84
CA ALA A 16 26.15 -6.37 4.98
C ALA A 16 25.93 -5.77 3.58
N GLY A 17 26.59 -4.66 3.24
CA GLY A 17 26.48 -3.98 1.95
C GLY A 17 25.32 -2.99 1.86
N ILE A 18 24.76 -2.56 2.98
CA ILE A 18 23.59 -1.66 3.01
C ILE A 18 24.01 -0.31 3.58
N ALA A 19 23.90 0.72 2.76
CA ALA A 19 24.22 2.09 3.13
C ALA A 19 22.97 2.78 3.69
N LEU A 20 22.70 2.63 4.99
CA LEU A 20 21.55 3.22 5.67
C LEU A 20 21.56 4.76 5.61
N GLU A 21 22.75 5.36 5.48
CA GLU A 21 22.95 6.80 5.38
C GLU A 21 22.53 7.38 4.03
N SER A 22 22.32 6.52 3.03
CA SER A 22 21.70 6.91 1.75
C SER A 22 20.17 7.13 1.86
N LEU A 23 19.61 7.01 3.07
CA LEU A 23 18.20 7.23 3.44
C LEU A 23 17.18 6.31 2.73
N SER A 24 17.65 5.23 2.10
CA SER A 24 16.78 4.29 1.39
C SER A 24 16.52 3.00 2.20
N LEU A 25 15.42 2.96 2.95
CA LEU A 25 14.88 1.75 3.58
C LEU A 25 13.79 1.07 2.72
N GLY A 26 13.72 -0.25 2.77
CA GLY A 26 12.61 -1.05 2.24
C GLY A 26 12.44 -0.94 0.73
N CYS A 27 11.30 -0.43 0.29
CA CYS A 27 10.99 -0.26 -1.14
C CYS A 27 11.77 0.87 -1.84
N SER A 28 12.50 1.70 -1.10
CA SER A 28 13.25 2.83 -1.68
C SER A 28 14.60 2.44 -2.29
N VAL A 29 15.04 1.18 -2.12
CA VAL A 29 16.18 0.59 -2.85
C VAL A 29 15.77 0.00 -4.20
N LYS A 30 14.50 0.13 -4.60
CA LYS A 30 14.01 -0.23 -5.93
C LYS A 30 14.54 0.77 -6.97
N VAL A 31 14.71 0.31 -8.21
CA VAL A 31 15.04 1.20 -9.34
C VAL A 31 13.94 2.25 -9.48
N ASP A 32 14.31 3.52 -9.64
CA ASP A 32 13.35 4.61 -9.78
C ASP A 32 12.40 4.35 -10.97
N LEU A 33 11.12 4.17 -10.67
CA LEU A 33 10.10 3.81 -11.64
C LEU A 33 9.97 4.86 -12.75
N TYR A 34 9.97 6.15 -12.40
CA TYR A 34 9.63 7.23 -13.31
C TYR A 34 10.84 7.77 -14.08
N ASN A 35 12.02 7.76 -13.46
CA ASN A 35 13.23 8.34 -14.04
C ASN A 35 14.11 7.29 -14.72
N VAL A 36 14.00 6.00 -14.35
CA VAL A 36 14.86 4.93 -14.86
C VAL A 36 14.06 3.81 -15.50
N LEU A 37 13.19 3.11 -14.76
CA LEU A 37 12.55 1.88 -15.25
C LEU A 37 11.62 2.11 -16.43
N TYR A 38 10.60 2.97 -16.31
CA TYR A 38 9.64 3.18 -17.40
C TYR A 38 10.28 3.78 -18.66
N PRO A 39 11.17 4.80 -18.55
CA PRO A 39 11.91 5.27 -19.71
C PRO A 39 12.77 4.15 -20.34
N ALA A 40 13.41 3.30 -19.54
CA ALA A 40 14.19 2.18 -20.06
C ALA A 40 13.33 1.16 -20.82
N LEU A 41 12.16 0.78 -20.30
CA LEU A 41 11.24 -0.12 -20.99
C LEU A 41 10.75 0.46 -22.32
N GLN A 42 10.53 1.78 -22.37
CA GLN A 42 10.17 2.47 -23.60
C GLN A 42 11.29 2.42 -24.64
N LEU A 43 12.56 2.55 -24.23
CA LEU A 43 13.71 2.39 -25.12
C LEU A 43 13.82 0.97 -25.69
N LEU A 44 13.41 -0.05 -24.93
CA LEU A 44 13.51 -1.45 -25.33
C LEU A 44 12.34 -1.95 -26.18
N LYS A 45 11.27 -1.16 -26.33
CA LYS A 45 10.01 -1.59 -26.94
C LYS A 45 10.20 -2.27 -28.30
N ASP A 46 10.96 -1.64 -29.20
CA ASP A 46 11.18 -2.15 -30.56
C ASP A 46 12.14 -3.34 -30.62
N GLU A 47 13.09 -3.44 -29.68
CA GLU A 47 13.98 -4.60 -29.57
C GLU A 47 13.21 -5.82 -29.07
N VAL A 48 12.36 -5.64 -28.06
CA VAL A 48 11.55 -6.72 -27.47
C VAL A 48 10.60 -7.32 -28.50
N TYR A 49 9.98 -6.52 -29.37
CA TYR A 49 9.10 -7.03 -30.43
C TYR A 49 9.79 -7.99 -31.41
N LYS A 50 11.12 -7.95 -31.52
CA LYS A 50 11.89 -8.85 -32.39
C LYS A 50 12.26 -10.16 -31.70
N LEU A 51 12.04 -10.26 -30.39
CA LEU A 51 12.36 -11.44 -29.59
C LEU A 51 11.15 -12.37 -29.49
N ASN A 52 11.39 -13.65 -29.23
CA ASN A 52 10.33 -14.61 -28.91
C ASN A 52 9.87 -14.50 -27.44
N LEU A 53 9.55 -13.27 -27.03
CA LEU A 53 9.22 -12.87 -25.66
C LEU A 53 7.95 -12.01 -25.68
N VAL A 54 7.04 -12.26 -24.75
CA VAL A 54 5.84 -11.44 -24.53
C VAL A 54 5.95 -10.78 -23.17
N ILE A 55 5.84 -9.46 -23.11
CA ILE A 55 5.70 -8.74 -21.84
C ILE A 55 4.21 -8.68 -21.51
N ALA A 56 3.81 -9.28 -20.39
CA ALA A 56 2.43 -9.27 -19.94
C ALA A 56 1.96 -7.84 -19.58
N PRO A 57 0.64 -7.57 -19.57
CA PRO A 57 0.10 -6.32 -19.05
C PRO A 57 0.56 -6.06 -17.62
N ARG A 58 0.64 -4.77 -17.25
CA ARG A 58 1.05 -4.36 -15.91
C ARG A 58 -0.06 -4.68 -14.90
N GLU A 59 0.16 -5.74 -14.14
CA GLU A 59 -0.64 -6.15 -12.99
C GLU A 59 0.26 -6.32 -11.75
N ASP A 60 -0.33 -6.27 -10.56
CA ASP A 60 0.41 -6.45 -9.30
C ASP A 60 0.97 -7.87 -9.18
N ALA A 61 0.25 -8.85 -9.72
CA ALA A 61 0.66 -10.25 -9.82
C ALA A 61 0.49 -10.78 -11.26
N ALA A 62 1.31 -11.74 -11.64
CA ALA A 62 1.09 -12.51 -12.85
C ALA A 62 -0.10 -13.45 -12.65
N ILE A 63 -1.08 -13.39 -13.54
CA ILE A 63 -2.28 -14.24 -13.49
C ILE A 63 -2.33 -15.02 -14.78
N MET A 64 -2.30 -16.35 -14.67
CA MET A 64 -2.40 -17.26 -15.82
C MET A 64 -3.42 -18.35 -15.58
N PRO A 65 -4.13 -18.84 -16.61
CA PRO A 65 -5.03 -19.98 -16.47
C PRO A 65 -4.29 -21.23 -15.97
N GLY A 66 -4.92 -21.99 -15.06
CA GLY A 66 -4.41 -23.27 -14.56
C GLY A 66 -4.77 -23.54 -13.09
N GLU A 67 -4.64 -24.79 -12.67
CA GLU A 67 -5.02 -25.29 -11.33
C GLU A 67 -3.86 -25.90 -10.53
N GLY A 68 -2.71 -26.09 -11.17
CA GLY A 68 -1.46 -26.52 -10.54
C GLY A 68 -0.27 -25.77 -11.13
N ALA A 69 0.82 -25.64 -10.38
CA ALA A 69 2.04 -25.06 -10.92
C ALA A 69 3.30 -25.62 -10.26
N TYR A 70 4.38 -25.65 -11.03
CA TYR A 70 5.72 -25.89 -10.49
C TYR A 70 6.67 -24.79 -10.93
N LEU A 71 7.63 -24.49 -10.07
CA LEU A 71 8.61 -23.41 -10.23
C LEU A 71 9.99 -23.98 -10.48
N ARG A 72 10.73 -23.38 -11.42
CA ARG A 72 12.16 -23.63 -11.64
C ARG A 72 12.94 -22.33 -11.69
N ARG A 73 13.87 -22.16 -10.74
CA ARG A 73 14.67 -20.94 -10.56
C ARG A 73 16.04 -21.05 -11.20
N TYR A 74 16.46 -19.97 -11.84
CA TYR A 74 17.79 -19.78 -12.41
C TYR A 74 18.39 -18.45 -11.94
N PHE A 75 19.69 -18.45 -11.67
CA PHE A 75 20.48 -17.23 -11.49
C PHE A 75 21.41 -17.03 -12.68
N LEU A 76 21.36 -15.84 -13.26
CA LEU A 76 22.11 -15.47 -14.46
C LEU A 76 23.07 -14.32 -14.12
N ASN A 77 24.23 -14.36 -14.76
CA ASN A 77 25.18 -13.25 -14.74
C ASN A 77 24.57 -12.02 -15.44
N THR A 78 24.83 -10.82 -14.93
CA THR A 78 24.26 -9.57 -15.48
C THR A 78 24.98 -9.08 -16.74
N GLU A 79 26.26 -9.46 -16.92
CA GLU A 79 27.04 -9.08 -18.10
C GLU A 79 26.74 -9.98 -19.30
N GLU A 80 26.63 -11.28 -19.07
CA GLU A 80 26.36 -12.28 -20.11
C GLU A 80 25.28 -13.25 -19.61
N PRO A 81 24.02 -12.81 -19.50
CA PRO A 81 22.93 -13.70 -19.09
C PRO A 81 22.72 -14.76 -20.16
N TRP A 82 22.72 -16.02 -19.73
CA TRP A 82 22.58 -17.15 -20.64
C TRP A 82 21.66 -18.21 -20.04
N LEU A 83 20.72 -18.66 -20.85
CA LEU A 83 19.82 -19.77 -20.57
C LEU A 83 19.93 -20.74 -21.75
N GLU A 84 20.05 -22.03 -21.46
CA GLU A 84 20.08 -23.07 -22.49
C GLU A 84 18.71 -23.14 -23.20
N PRO A 85 18.63 -22.83 -24.52
CA PRO A 85 17.34 -22.80 -25.21
C PRO A 85 16.56 -24.12 -25.14
N SER A 86 17.26 -25.26 -25.19
CA SER A 86 16.61 -26.58 -25.07
C SER A 86 15.98 -26.81 -23.70
N GLU A 87 16.52 -26.24 -22.62
CA GLU A 87 15.91 -26.33 -21.29
C GLU A 87 14.64 -25.49 -21.20
N ILE A 88 14.61 -24.29 -21.82
CA ILE A 88 13.38 -23.49 -21.91
C ILE A 88 12.32 -24.22 -22.72
N GLU A 89 12.70 -24.81 -23.87
CA GLU A 89 11.78 -25.58 -24.72
C GLU A 89 11.23 -26.81 -23.99
N LYS A 90 12.07 -27.52 -23.23
CA LYS A 90 11.66 -28.69 -22.46
C LYS A 90 10.74 -28.32 -21.29
N LEU A 91 11.05 -27.23 -20.60
CA LEU A 91 10.24 -26.72 -19.49
C LEU A 91 8.90 -26.15 -19.99
N ALA A 92 8.91 -25.58 -21.19
CA ALA A 92 7.79 -24.91 -21.84
C ALA A 92 7.00 -24.00 -20.88
N PRO A 93 7.66 -23.07 -20.16
CA PRO A 93 7.06 -22.35 -19.03
C PRO A 93 5.86 -21.52 -19.47
N THR A 94 4.86 -21.44 -18.61
CA THR A 94 3.68 -20.59 -18.83
C THR A 94 4.05 -19.13 -18.64
N VAL A 95 4.83 -18.83 -17.60
CA VAL A 95 5.28 -17.47 -17.28
C VAL A 95 6.69 -17.48 -16.70
N ALA A 96 7.40 -16.38 -16.88
CA ALA A 96 8.64 -16.04 -16.20
C ALA A 96 8.38 -14.87 -15.25
N ILE A 97 8.88 -14.99 -14.03
CA ILE A 97 8.96 -13.92 -13.04
C ILE A 97 10.44 -13.61 -12.85
N VAL A 98 10.81 -12.33 -12.93
CA VAL A 98 12.22 -11.92 -12.86
C VAL A 98 12.50 -11.01 -11.69
N LEU A 99 13.66 -11.19 -11.08
CA LEU A 99 14.26 -10.26 -10.13
C LEU A 99 15.61 -9.82 -10.66
N ALA A 100 15.80 -8.52 -10.84
CA ALA A 100 17.07 -7.92 -11.22
C ALA A 100 17.71 -7.22 -10.01
N GLN A 101 18.75 -7.82 -9.42
CA GLN A 101 19.58 -7.12 -8.45
C GLN A 101 20.80 -6.55 -9.18
N LEU A 102 20.87 -5.24 -9.32
CA LEU A 102 21.92 -4.56 -10.08
C LEU A 102 22.72 -3.62 -9.18
N TYR A 103 24.04 -3.55 -9.38
CA TYR A 103 24.85 -2.52 -8.73
C TYR A 103 24.36 -1.12 -9.14
N MET A 104 24.37 -0.15 -8.21
CA MET A 104 23.85 1.21 -8.43
C MET A 104 24.32 1.88 -9.73
N GLY A 105 25.57 1.67 -10.15
CA GLY A 105 26.09 2.22 -11.40
C GLY A 105 25.37 1.70 -12.65
N LYS A 106 24.80 0.49 -12.60
CA LYS A 106 24.04 -0.15 -13.68
C LYS A 106 22.56 0.27 -13.72
N ALA A 107 22.10 0.97 -12.68
CA ALA A 107 20.75 1.54 -12.58
C ALA A 107 20.75 3.08 -12.50
N ALA A 108 21.89 3.71 -12.81
CA ALA A 108 22.08 5.16 -12.65
C ALA A 108 21.28 6.01 -13.67
N SER A 109 20.93 5.45 -14.82
CA SER A 109 20.09 6.09 -15.83
C SER A 109 19.27 5.08 -16.61
N ALA A 110 18.23 5.56 -17.28
CA ALA A 110 17.37 4.74 -18.13
C ALA A 110 18.16 3.99 -19.22
N ASP A 111 19.07 4.66 -19.93
CA ASP A 111 19.88 4.05 -20.99
C ASP A 111 20.79 2.93 -20.48
N VAL A 112 21.44 3.18 -19.34
CA VAL A 112 22.34 2.19 -18.72
C VAL A 112 21.54 0.99 -18.26
N PHE A 113 20.40 1.21 -17.59
CA PHE A 113 19.53 0.13 -17.13
C PHE A 113 18.96 -0.68 -18.30
N ALA A 114 18.47 0.00 -19.35
CA ALA A 114 17.95 -0.62 -20.57
C ALA A 114 18.98 -1.57 -21.20
N LYS A 115 20.26 -1.18 -21.26
CA LYS A 115 21.34 -2.02 -21.79
C LYS A 115 21.43 -3.38 -21.10
N TYR A 116 21.28 -3.45 -19.78
CA TYR A 116 21.37 -4.72 -19.04
C TYR A 116 20.08 -5.54 -19.15
N VAL A 117 18.91 -4.88 -19.06
CA VAL A 117 17.62 -5.55 -19.22
C VAL A 117 17.46 -6.13 -20.64
N ALA A 118 17.97 -5.46 -21.67
CA ALA A 118 18.00 -5.98 -23.04
C ALA A 118 18.72 -7.32 -23.14
N LYS A 119 19.83 -7.50 -22.40
CA LYS A 119 20.58 -8.76 -22.38
C LYS A 119 19.73 -9.89 -21.76
N LEU A 120 19.07 -9.61 -20.62
CA LEU A 120 18.15 -10.57 -20.00
C LEU A 120 17.01 -10.95 -20.95
N TYR A 121 16.39 -9.97 -21.61
CA TYR A 121 15.30 -10.22 -22.55
C TYR A 121 15.74 -11.07 -23.74
N LYS A 122 16.95 -10.83 -24.27
CA LYS A 122 17.55 -11.68 -25.31
C LYS A 122 17.76 -13.11 -24.84
N ALA A 123 18.20 -13.31 -23.60
CA ALA A 123 18.34 -14.65 -23.01
C ALA A 123 16.99 -15.37 -22.87
N LEU A 124 15.95 -14.68 -22.39
CA LEU A 124 14.59 -15.23 -22.27
C LEU A 124 13.96 -15.55 -23.63
N GLY A 125 14.20 -14.70 -24.63
CA GLY A 125 13.67 -14.86 -25.99
C GLY A 125 14.53 -15.73 -26.92
N SER A 126 15.52 -16.45 -26.38
CA SER A 126 16.49 -17.24 -27.17
C SER A 126 15.95 -18.58 -27.69
N SER A 127 14.85 -19.07 -27.13
CA SER A 127 14.26 -20.38 -27.45
C SER A 127 13.10 -20.28 -28.45
N ARG A 128 12.71 -21.40 -29.08
CA ARG A 128 11.51 -21.45 -29.93
C ARG A 128 10.21 -21.41 -29.12
N HIS A 129 10.27 -21.78 -27.84
CA HIS A 129 9.14 -21.58 -26.93
C HIS A 129 8.99 -20.10 -26.61
N LYS A 130 7.78 -19.58 -26.78
CA LYS A 130 7.48 -18.16 -26.51
C LYS A 130 7.31 -17.96 -25.02
N VAL A 131 8.25 -17.25 -24.40
CA VAL A 131 8.22 -16.95 -22.97
C VAL A 131 7.32 -15.75 -22.71
N TRP A 132 6.47 -15.85 -21.69
CA TRP A 132 5.68 -14.72 -21.19
C TRP A 132 6.34 -14.18 -19.93
N LEU A 133 6.82 -12.94 -19.95
CA LEU A 133 7.31 -12.24 -18.78
C LEU A 133 6.11 -11.64 -18.04
N GLY A 134 5.72 -12.27 -16.94
CA GLY A 134 4.53 -11.90 -16.17
C GLY A 134 4.76 -10.79 -15.16
N LYS A 135 5.92 -10.82 -14.50
CA LYS A 135 6.30 -9.84 -13.48
C LYS A 135 7.80 -9.63 -13.48
N GLY A 136 8.21 -8.38 -13.25
CA GLY A 136 9.60 -8.02 -13.01
C GLY A 136 9.73 -7.18 -11.75
N HIS A 137 10.71 -7.54 -10.93
CA HIS A 137 11.13 -6.80 -9.76
C HIS A 137 12.59 -6.38 -9.89
N SER A 138 12.98 -5.24 -9.35
CA SER A 138 14.33 -4.72 -9.49
C SER A 138 14.81 -4.03 -8.22
N ILE A 139 16.04 -4.36 -7.81
CA ILE A 139 16.68 -3.87 -6.59
C ILE A 139 18.07 -3.33 -6.94
N VAL A 140 18.42 -2.22 -6.32
CA VAL A 140 19.76 -1.64 -6.39
C VAL A 140 20.62 -2.17 -5.25
N SER A 141 21.79 -2.70 -5.59
CA SER A 141 22.83 -3.05 -4.62
C SER A 141 23.89 -1.97 -4.54
N THR A 142 24.38 -1.71 -3.32
CA THR A 142 25.54 -0.84 -3.11
C THR A 142 26.88 -1.59 -3.15
N LYS A 143 26.83 -2.94 -3.16
CA LYS A 143 28.01 -3.81 -3.16
C LYS A 143 28.31 -4.30 -4.58
N LYS A 144 29.45 -3.88 -5.14
CA LYS A 144 29.91 -4.38 -6.44
C LYS A 144 30.08 -5.91 -6.38
N GLY A 145 29.61 -6.61 -7.40
CA GLY A 145 29.62 -8.07 -7.46
C GLY A 145 28.44 -8.77 -6.77
N ALA A 146 27.60 -8.03 -6.05
CA ALA A 146 26.33 -8.55 -5.52
C ALA A 146 25.18 -8.28 -6.51
N GLU A 147 25.32 -8.80 -7.72
CA GLU A 147 24.41 -8.52 -8.82
C GLU A 147 24.12 -9.77 -9.63
N PHE A 148 22.85 -9.96 -9.98
CA PHE A 148 22.36 -11.12 -10.70
C PHE A 148 21.00 -10.81 -11.33
N PHE A 149 20.64 -11.59 -12.35
CA PHE A 149 19.25 -11.78 -12.71
C PHE A 149 18.77 -13.11 -12.15
N MET A 150 17.64 -13.11 -11.48
CA MET A 150 16.93 -14.32 -11.09
C MET A 150 15.73 -14.49 -12.01
N VAL A 151 15.54 -15.69 -12.53
CA VAL A 151 14.40 -16.05 -13.38
C VAL A 151 13.71 -17.24 -12.76
N ASP A 152 12.46 -17.03 -12.35
CA ASP A 152 11.55 -18.08 -11.91
C ASP A 152 10.60 -18.40 -13.05
N PHE A 153 10.83 -19.54 -13.68
CA PHE A 153 9.91 -20.10 -14.63
C PHE A 153 8.82 -20.87 -13.89
N ILE A 154 7.57 -20.48 -14.13
CA ILE A 154 6.40 -21.17 -13.58
C ILE A 154 5.65 -21.82 -14.73
N LYS A 155 5.44 -23.13 -14.60
CA LYS A 155 4.60 -23.90 -15.52
C LYS A 155 3.28 -24.20 -14.84
N ALA A 156 2.23 -23.58 -15.33
CA ALA A 156 0.87 -23.91 -14.91
C ALA A 156 0.37 -25.16 -15.65
N GLU A 157 -0.41 -25.97 -14.94
CA GLU A 157 -1.07 -27.19 -15.42
C GLU A 157 -2.59 -27.00 -15.41
N GLY A 158 -3.28 -27.82 -16.21
CA GLY A 158 -4.72 -27.73 -16.37
C GLY A 158 -5.17 -26.45 -17.09
N SER A 159 -6.48 -26.24 -17.13
CA SER A 159 -7.09 -25.08 -17.81
C SER A 159 -8.23 -24.45 -17.03
N ARG A 160 -8.51 -24.92 -15.81
CA ARG A 160 -9.57 -24.41 -14.95
C ARG A 160 -8.98 -23.50 -13.89
N GLY A 161 -9.63 -22.36 -13.65
CA GLY A 161 -9.16 -21.37 -12.68
C GLY A 161 -7.85 -20.70 -13.09
N TYR A 162 -7.18 -20.11 -12.11
CA TYR A 162 -5.99 -19.30 -12.31
C TYR A 162 -4.88 -19.65 -11.31
N VAL A 163 -3.64 -19.63 -11.78
CA VAL A 163 -2.46 -19.52 -10.94
C VAL A 163 -2.07 -18.05 -10.87
N VAL A 164 -2.00 -17.52 -9.66
CA VAL A 164 -1.61 -16.14 -9.37
C VAL A 164 -0.24 -16.16 -8.73
N ALA A 165 0.73 -15.46 -9.30
CA ALA A 165 2.12 -15.54 -8.91
C ALA A 165 2.80 -14.16 -8.85
N ASN A 166 3.69 -13.99 -7.89
CA ASN A 166 4.44 -12.74 -7.70
C ASN A 166 5.83 -13.02 -7.15
N ASN A 167 6.76 -12.10 -7.39
CA ASN A 167 8.00 -12.00 -6.64
C ASN A 167 8.11 -10.58 -6.10
N ASP A 168 8.39 -10.47 -4.81
CA ASP A 168 8.92 -9.24 -4.24
C ASP A 168 10.02 -9.62 -3.25
N THR A 169 11.07 -8.81 -3.26
CA THR A 169 12.23 -8.94 -2.39
C THR A 169 12.66 -7.55 -1.92
N ILE A 170 13.20 -7.50 -0.73
CA ILE A 170 13.61 -6.27 -0.06
C ILE A 170 14.93 -6.53 0.67
N GLN A 171 15.56 -5.45 1.14
CA GLN A 171 16.79 -5.55 1.90
C GLN A 171 16.51 -5.35 3.40
N VAL A 172 16.29 -4.10 3.82
CA VAL A 172 16.11 -3.72 5.23
C VAL A 172 14.89 -2.86 5.37
N ILE A 173 14.02 -3.20 6.31
CA ILE A 173 12.86 -2.38 6.65
C ILE A 173 13.19 -1.55 7.88
N ASP A 174 13.67 -2.22 8.92
CA ASP A 174 13.93 -1.62 10.21
C ASP A 174 15.40 -1.80 10.60
N PRO A 175 16.22 -0.74 10.51
CA PRO A 175 17.64 -0.84 10.81
C PRO A 175 17.95 -1.04 12.30
N SER A 176 16.95 -1.00 13.19
CA SER A 176 17.13 -1.35 14.59
C SER A 176 17.14 -2.88 14.83
N GLU A 177 16.58 -3.64 13.90
CA GLU A 177 16.48 -5.10 13.95
C GLU A 177 17.80 -5.78 13.52
N ASP A 178 17.99 -7.02 13.95
CA ASP A 178 19.08 -7.88 13.46
C ASP A 178 18.83 -8.34 12.00
N LEU A 179 19.90 -8.70 11.29
CA LEU A 179 19.85 -9.15 9.89
C LEU A 179 18.96 -10.39 9.70
N ASP A 180 18.85 -11.22 10.74
CA ASP A 180 18.04 -12.44 10.79
C ASP A 180 16.80 -12.26 11.69
N SER A 181 16.33 -11.03 11.89
CA SER A 181 15.11 -10.75 12.64
C SER A 181 13.90 -11.45 12.02
N GLN A 182 13.13 -12.14 12.87
CA GLN A 182 11.89 -12.80 12.45
C GLN A 182 10.86 -11.81 11.91
N LEU A 183 10.78 -10.60 12.49
CA LEU A 183 9.84 -9.59 12.02
C LEU A 183 10.21 -9.12 10.61
N GLN A 184 11.48 -8.82 10.35
CA GLN A 184 11.91 -8.40 9.01
C GLN A 184 11.71 -9.49 7.96
N ILE A 185 12.03 -10.74 8.31
CA ILE A 185 11.77 -11.92 7.46
C ILE A 185 10.28 -12.02 7.15
N ALA A 186 9.43 -11.91 8.17
CA ALA A 186 7.98 -11.99 8.02
C ALA A 186 7.43 -10.90 7.10
N VAL A 187 7.83 -9.65 7.30
CA VAL A 187 7.41 -8.56 6.40
C VAL A 187 7.85 -8.83 4.96
N ALA A 188 9.11 -9.25 4.75
CA ALA A 188 9.64 -9.49 3.42
C ALA A 188 8.87 -10.57 2.65
N VAL A 189 8.57 -11.69 3.32
CA VAL A 189 7.78 -12.78 2.74
C VAL A 189 6.34 -12.33 2.52
N ASN A 190 5.72 -11.67 3.50
CA ASN A 190 4.33 -11.21 3.37
C ASN A 190 4.15 -10.18 2.27
N ASN A 191 5.13 -9.32 2.04
CA ASN A 191 5.09 -8.34 0.96
C ASN A 191 5.00 -9.04 -0.42
N ALA A 192 5.70 -10.17 -0.62
CA ALA A 192 5.55 -10.97 -1.84
C ALA A 192 4.16 -11.62 -1.94
N LEU A 193 3.58 -12.04 -0.81
CA LEU A 193 2.25 -12.64 -0.74
C LEU A 193 1.11 -11.64 -0.93
N ASN A 194 1.32 -10.37 -0.55
CA ASN A 194 0.28 -9.37 -0.53
C ASN A 194 -0.35 -9.15 -1.91
N ASP A 195 0.48 -9.17 -2.97
CA ASP A 195 0.00 -9.04 -4.35
C ASP A 195 -0.92 -10.20 -4.76
N LEU A 196 -0.70 -11.43 -4.27
CA LEU A 196 -1.61 -12.56 -4.48
C LEU A 196 -2.90 -12.36 -3.67
N PHE A 197 -2.76 -11.93 -2.43
CA PHE A 197 -3.87 -11.71 -1.51
C PHE A 197 -4.80 -10.59 -1.97
N THR A 198 -4.30 -9.56 -2.66
CA THR A 198 -5.14 -8.56 -3.31
C THR A 198 -6.11 -9.21 -4.29
N LYS A 199 -5.72 -10.30 -4.97
CA LYS A 199 -6.57 -11.01 -5.94
C LYS A 199 -7.44 -12.10 -5.31
N GLY A 200 -7.44 -12.22 -3.98
CA GLY A 200 -8.15 -13.29 -3.27
C GLY A 200 -7.50 -14.68 -3.42
N ALA A 201 -6.27 -14.75 -3.95
CA ALA A 201 -5.57 -16.02 -4.17
C ALA A 201 -4.82 -16.45 -2.90
N TRP A 202 -5.37 -17.42 -2.18
CA TRP A 202 -4.79 -17.95 -0.94
C TRP A 202 -4.78 -19.48 -0.86
N LYS A 203 -5.55 -20.16 -1.72
CA LYS A 203 -5.61 -21.62 -1.75
C LYS A 203 -4.36 -22.19 -2.41
N ASP A 204 -3.94 -23.36 -1.94
CA ASP A 204 -2.73 -24.03 -2.40
C ASP A 204 -1.54 -23.06 -2.51
N LEU A 205 -1.22 -22.37 -1.40
CA LEU A 205 -0.16 -21.39 -1.38
C LEU A 205 1.21 -22.07 -1.38
N HIS A 206 2.01 -21.79 -2.41
CA HIS A 206 3.40 -22.23 -2.56
C HIS A 206 4.34 -21.03 -2.50
N ILE A 207 5.46 -21.19 -1.79
CA ILE A 207 6.39 -20.09 -1.52
C ILE A 207 7.82 -20.61 -1.73
N ALA A 208 8.49 -20.05 -2.73
CA ALA A 208 9.92 -20.24 -3.00
C ALA A 208 10.69 -19.04 -2.42
N PRO A 209 11.20 -19.14 -1.18
CA PRO A 209 11.87 -18.02 -0.54
C PRO A 209 13.09 -17.57 -1.34
N VAL A 210 13.43 -16.29 -1.23
CA VAL A 210 14.63 -15.68 -1.80
C VAL A 210 15.36 -14.99 -0.66
N TYR A 211 16.51 -15.52 -0.27
CA TYR A 211 17.31 -14.93 0.80
C TYR A 211 18.81 -15.01 0.53
N ASP A 212 19.53 -14.01 1.00
CA ASP A 212 20.99 -13.97 1.08
C ASP A 212 21.39 -13.08 2.26
N GLY A 213 22.64 -13.18 2.70
CA GLY A 213 23.17 -12.39 3.79
C GLY A 213 24.62 -12.72 4.08
N PRO A 214 25.27 -11.96 4.98
CA PRO A 214 26.65 -12.24 5.37
C PRO A 214 26.83 -13.67 5.90
N SER A 215 27.98 -14.29 5.67
CA SER A 215 28.24 -15.70 5.99
C SER A 215 27.90 -16.09 7.42
N ALA A 216 28.12 -15.19 8.39
CA ALA A 216 27.79 -15.42 9.81
C ALA A 216 26.29 -15.59 10.09
N TYR A 217 25.42 -15.03 9.23
CA TYR A 217 23.97 -15.05 9.40
C TYR A 217 23.26 -16.04 8.48
N LYS A 218 23.91 -16.53 7.41
CA LYS A 218 23.27 -17.38 6.39
C LYS A 218 22.48 -18.57 6.95
N ALA A 219 23.08 -19.32 7.88
CA ALA A 219 22.42 -20.50 8.47
C ALA A 219 21.18 -20.10 9.30
N SER A 220 21.27 -19.02 10.06
CA SER A 220 20.15 -18.51 10.87
C SER A 220 19.04 -17.95 9.98
N ILE A 221 19.38 -17.11 8.98
CA ILE A 221 18.42 -16.57 8.00
C ILE A 221 17.68 -17.72 7.32
N LYS A 222 18.40 -18.73 6.80
CA LYS A 222 17.80 -19.91 6.17
C LYS A 222 16.78 -20.57 7.09
N ALA A 223 17.20 -20.98 8.29
CA ALA A 223 16.32 -21.70 9.22
C ALA A 223 15.06 -20.90 9.58
N LYS A 224 15.21 -19.59 9.77
CA LYS A 224 14.09 -18.70 10.13
C LYS A 224 13.15 -18.44 8.96
N VAL A 225 13.68 -18.19 7.76
CA VAL A 225 12.87 -17.98 6.54
C VAL A 225 12.11 -19.26 6.18
N GLU A 226 12.77 -20.41 6.12
CA GLU A 226 12.13 -21.70 5.79
C GLU A 226 11.09 -22.09 6.86
N GLY A 227 11.39 -21.84 8.14
CA GLY A 227 10.45 -22.05 9.24
C GLY A 227 9.21 -21.18 9.14
N TYR A 228 9.37 -19.87 8.84
CA TYR A 228 8.26 -18.96 8.65
C TYR A 228 7.39 -19.34 7.44
N VAL A 229 8.04 -19.62 6.30
CA VAL A 229 7.37 -20.04 5.07
C VAL A 229 6.54 -21.32 5.29
N SER A 230 7.12 -22.32 5.95
CA SER A 230 6.45 -23.61 6.21
C SER A 230 5.23 -23.46 7.14
N ALA A 231 5.20 -22.42 7.97
CA ALA A 231 4.03 -22.11 8.81
C ALA A 231 2.90 -21.43 8.03
N LEU A 232 3.20 -20.80 6.89
CA LEU A 232 2.23 -20.08 6.06
C LEU A 232 1.68 -20.91 4.90
N GLY A 233 2.53 -21.72 4.26
CA GLY A 233 2.18 -22.47 3.05
C GLY A 233 3.21 -23.54 2.72
N LYS A 234 3.16 -24.05 1.49
CA LYS A 234 4.10 -25.07 1.00
C LYS A 234 5.43 -24.43 0.67
N LEU A 235 6.49 -24.87 1.34
CA LEU A 235 7.87 -24.49 1.00
C LEU A 235 8.26 -25.12 -0.35
N VAL A 236 8.68 -24.28 -1.29
CA VAL A 236 9.24 -24.70 -2.57
C VAL A 236 10.75 -24.54 -2.52
N GLU A 237 11.46 -25.66 -2.57
CA GLU A 237 12.92 -25.66 -2.62
C GLU A 237 13.40 -25.10 -3.97
N ALA A 238 14.23 -24.06 -3.90
CA ALA A 238 14.82 -23.43 -5.07
C ALA A 238 16.25 -22.96 -4.74
N PRO A 239 17.16 -22.91 -5.73
CA PRO A 239 18.46 -22.27 -5.57
C PRO A 239 18.36 -20.88 -4.92
N GLN A 240 19.39 -20.52 -4.15
CA GLN A 240 19.49 -19.21 -3.49
C GLN A 240 20.68 -18.43 -4.04
N PRO A 241 20.65 -17.09 -4.02
CA PRO A 241 21.84 -16.30 -4.31
C PRO A 241 22.89 -16.47 -3.20
N ASP A 242 24.17 -16.33 -3.55
CA ASP A 242 25.29 -16.52 -2.62
C ASP A 242 26.27 -15.33 -2.68
N MET A 243 25.73 -14.11 -2.68
CA MET A 243 26.50 -12.87 -2.88
C MET A 243 27.00 -12.26 -1.56
N GLY A 244 26.54 -12.81 -0.42
CA GLY A 244 26.85 -12.26 0.90
C GLY A 244 26.30 -10.85 1.05
N TYR A 245 25.10 -10.62 0.49
CA TYR A 245 24.40 -9.36 0.48
C TYR A 245 23.01 -9.58 1.06
N LEU A 246 22.57 -8.76 2.02
CA LEU A 246 21.27 -9.01 2.64
C LEU A 246 20.15 -8.82 1.62
N LEU A 247 19.38 -9.88 1.43
CA LEU A 247 18.20 -9.93 0.58
C LEU A 247 17.20 -10.84 1.26
N LEU A 248 15.94 -10.44 1.32
CA LEU A 248 14.86 -11.19 1.94
C LEU A 248 13.59 -11.05 1.09
N GLY A 249 12.82 -12.12 0.94
CA GLY A 249 11.53 -12.11 0.26
C GLY A 249 11.20 -13.47 -0.31
N ALA A 250 10.35 -13.51 -1.33
CA ALA A 250 9.97 -14.76 -1.96
C ALA A 250 9.43 -14.55 -3.37
N THR A 251 9.44 -15.63 -4.14
CA THR A 251 8.44 -15.84 -5.19
C THR A 251 7.35 -16.70 -4.61
N ALA A 252 6.10 -16.27 -4.73
CA ALA A 252 4.94 -17.02 -4.25
C ALA A 252 3.94 -17.22 -5.38
N TYR A 253 3.20 -18.33 -5.32
CA TYR A 253 2.08 -18.60 -6.21
C TYR A 253 0.96 -19.34 -5.48
N ALA A 254 -0.27 -19.05 -5.86
CA ALA A 254 -1.48 -19.63 -5.29
C ALA A 254 -2.52 -19.90 -6.38
N TYR A 255 -3.47 -20.79 -6.06
CA TYR A 255 -4.60 -21.10 -6.92
C TYR A 255 -5.81 -20.21 -6.61
N LEU A 256 -6.53 -19.82 -7.66
CA LEU A 256 -7.78 -19.07 -7.61
C LEU A 256 -8.83 -19.73 -8.51
N ASP A 257 -9.87 -20.29 -7.90
CA ASP A 257 -11.06 -20.87 -8.54
C ASP A 257 -12.23 -19.89 -8.64
N ARG A 258 -11.92 -18.60 -8.83
CA ARG A 258 -12.85 -17.48 -8.98
C ARG A 258 -12.35 -16.55 -10.07
N GLU A 259 -13.24 -15.71 -10.62
CA GLU A 259 -12.78 -14.64 -11.50
C GLU A 259 -11.99 -13.60 -10.68
N PRO A 260 -10.76 -13.23 -11.09
CA PRO A 260 -9.95 -12.27 -10.36
C PRO A 260 -10.62 -10.88 -10.40
N PRO A 261 -10.44 -10.04 -9.37
CA PRO A 261 -11.05 -8.71 -9.29
C PRO A 261 -10.34 -7.72 -10.23
N LEU A 262 -10.56 -7.90 -11.53
CA LEU A 262 -9.98 -7.10 -12.62
C LEU A 262 -11.07 -6.43 -13.46
N PHE A 263 -12.24 -6.20 -12.87
CA PHE A 263 -13.41 -5.61 -13.52
C PHE A 263 -13.32 -4.08 -13.60
N TYR A 264 -12.14 -3.54 -13.90
CA TYR A 264 -11.87 -2.09 -13.97
C TYR A 264 -12.87 -1.34 -14.86
N LYS A 265 -13.27 -1.95 -15.99
CA LYS A 265 -14.24 -1.35 -16.92
C LYS A 265 -15.65 -1.21 -16.33
N GLN A 266 -15.98 -1.96 -15.28
CA GLN A 266 -17.28 -1.93 -14.60
C GLN A 266 -17.35 -0.86 -13.51
N LEU A 267 -16.22 -0.25 -13.12
CA LEU A 267 -16.21 0.84 -12.17
C LEU A 267 -16.94 2.05 -12.74
N ASP A 268 -17.88 2.61 -11.99
CA ASP A 268 -18.67 3.78 -12.35
C ASP A 268 -19.28 4.44 -11.10
N GLU A 269 -20.18 5.40 -11.28
CA GLU A 269 -20.98 5.99 -10.21
C GLU A 269 -21.61 4.92 -9.29
N GLY A 270 -21.52 5.15 -7.98
CA GLY A 270 -22.05 4.23 -6.96
C GLY A 270 -21.03 3.23 -6.42
N PHE A 271 -19.84 3.13 -7.02
CA PHE A 271 -18.70 2.44 -6.42
C PHE A 271 -18.00 3.29 -5.37
N VAL A 272 -17.56 2.64 -4.30
CA VAL A 272 -16.80 3.23 -3.20
C VAL A 272 -15.41 2.63 -3.11
N VAL A 273 -14.50 3.37 -2.51
CA VAL A 273 -13.12 2.95 -2.22
C VAL A 273 -13.03 2.58 -0.75
N ILE A 274 -12.79 1.31 -0.45
CA ILE A 274 -12.58 0.80 0.90
C ILE A 274 -11.11 0.46 1.06
N VAL A 275 -10.46 0.89 2.14
CA VAL A 275 -9.12 0.37 2.51
C VAL A 275 -9.25 -0.50 3.74
N THR A 276 -8.45 -1.57 3.81
CA THR A 276 -8.56 -2.56 4.89
C THR A 276 -7.99 -2.08 6.23
N ARG A 277 -7.11 -1.08 6.21
CA ARG A 277 -6.53 -0.42 7.40
C ARG A 277 -5.89 0.92 7.00
N PRO A 278 -5.56 1.80 7.96
CA PRO A 278 -4.69 2.95 7.71
C PRO A 278 -3.32 2.53 7.14
N PHE A 279 -2.74 3.36 6.28
CA PHE A 279 -1.47 3.12 5.58
C PHE A 279 -0.39 4.17 5.95
N GLY A 280 0.75 4.19 5.27
CA GLY A 280 1.85 5.12 5.57
C GLY A 280 2.91 4.54 6.53
N GLU A 281 3.10 3.22 6.50
CA GLU A 281 4.03 2.51 7.39
C GLU A 281 5.48 2.97 7.20
N LEU A 282 5.89 3.26 5.96
CA LEU A 282 7.27 3.65 5.67
C LEU A 282 7.66 4.97 6.33
N ALA A 283 6.70 5.86 6.61
CA ALA A 283 6.96 7.10 7.32
C ALA A 283 7.61 6.88 8.69
N PHE A 284 7.28 5.78 9.38
CA PHE A 284 7.89 5.45 10.66
C PHE A 284 9.38 5.12 10.50
N PHE A 285 9.72 4.27 9.55
CA PHE A 285 11.09 3.77 9.43
C PHE A 285 12.02 4.81 8.79
N THR A 286 11.55 5.55 7.78
CA THR A 286 12.35 6.62 7.17
C THR A 286 12.55 7.78 8.16
N THR A 287 11.52 8.16 8.90
CA THR A 287 11.67 9.17 9.97
C THR A 287 12.61 8.68 11.07
N TYR A 288 12.53 7.40 11.45
CA TYR A 288 13.42 6.81 12.44
C TYR A 288 14.89 6.94 12.03
N VAL A 289 15.24 6.64 10.78
CA VAL A 289 16.61 6.86 10.29
C VAL A 289 16.96 8.34 10.34
N ALA A 290 16.12 9.21 9.79
CA ALA A 290 16.38 10.64 9.69
C ALA A 290 16.69 11.27 11.07
N VAL A 291 15.86 11.01 12.08
CA VAL A 291 16.05 11.57 13.43
C VAL A 291 17.24 10.96 14.16
N HIS A 292 17.75 9.80 13.77
CA HIS A 292 18.99 9.23 14.34
C HIS A 292 20.25 9.67 13.59
N THR A 293 20.11 10.19 12.37
CA THR A 293 21.21 10.73 11.57
C THR A 293 21.38 12.23 11.69
N ASP A 294 20.36 12.95 12.15
CA ASP A 294 20.36 14.42 12.26
C ASP A 294 19.83 14.87 13.64
N GLU A 295 20.71 15.52 14.42
CA GLU A 295 20.40 15.98 15.78
C GLU A 295 19.35 17.10 15.81
N PHE A 296 19.30 17.96 14.78
CA PHE A 296 18.29 19.01 14.69
C PHE A 296 16.92 18.41 14.43
N LEU A 297 16.83 17.43 13.53
CA LEU A 297 15.59 16.68 13.30
C LEU A 297 15.15 15.92 14.55
N LEU A 298 16.07 15.33 15.32
CA LEU A 298 15.76 14.66 16.58
C LEU A 298 15.11 15.61 17.59
N GLN A 299 15.79 16.73 17.90
CA GLN A 299 15.29 17.71 18.87
C GLN A 299 13.94 18.28 18.45
N ARG A 300 13.75 18.51 17.14
CA ARG A 300 12.47 18.96 16.59
C ARG A 300 11.39 17.90 16.74
N PHE A 301 11.69 16.64 16.41
CA PHE A 301 10.75 15.53 16.52
C PHE A 301 10.29 15.31 17.96
N GLU A 302 11.21 15.33 18.93
CA GLU A 302 10.86 15.18 20.35
C GLU A 302 10.00 16.33 20.89
N ARG A 303 10.22 17.54 20.36
CA ARG A 303 9.42 18.73 20.71
C ARG A 303 8.03 18.72 20.08
N GLU A 304 7.92 18.35 18.81
CA GLU A 304 6.71 18.55 17.99
C GLU A 304 5.86 17.29 17.81
N VAL A 305 6.45 16.10 17.96
CA VAL A 305 5.81 14.81 17.67
C VAL A 305 5.73 13.95 18.94
N MET A 306 6.84 13.35 19.38
CA MET A 306 6.86 12.49 20.58
C MET A 306 8.30 12.18 20.99
N SER A 307 8.49 11.71 22.23
CA SER A 307 9.83 11.27 22.67
C SER A 307 10.33 10.08 21.87
N LEU A 308 11.65 9.92 21.79
CA LEU A 308 12.26 8.81 21.05
C LEU A 308 11.82 7.43 21.57
N GLU A 309 11.64 7.30 22.88
CA GLU A 309 11.15 6.06 23.50
C GLU A 309 9.72 5.74 23.07
N GLN A 310 8.83 6.74 23.01
CA GLN A 310 7.46 6.56 22.53
C GLN A 310 7.47 6.14 21.05
N PHE A 311 8.30 6.78 20.24
CA PHE A 311 8.41 6.50 18.81
C PHE A 311 8.91 5.08 18.53
N GLU A 312 9.91 4.59 19.27
CA GLU A 312 10.39 3.21 19.15
C GLU A 312 9.28 2.19 19.42
N ARG A 313 8.43 2.43 20.42
CA ARG A 313 7.29 1.55 20.73
C ARG A 313 6.24 1.57 19.62
N GLU A 314 5.92 2.74 19.07
CA GLU A 314 4.96 2.84 17.96
C GLU A 314 5.49 2.19 16.68
N LYS A 315 6.75 2.47 16.32
CA LYS A 315 7.43 1.82 15.18
C LYS A 315 7.40 0.30 15.29
N ARG A 316 7.67 -0.25 16.48
CA ARG A 316 7.62 -1.70 16.71
C ARG A 316 6.22 -2.28 16.49
N ARG A 317 5.17 -1.59 16.94
CA ARG A 317 3.78 -1.99 16.67
C ARG A 317 3.46 -1.98 15.18
N VAL A 318 3.94 -0.98 14.44
CA VAL A 318 3.78 -0.92 12.97
C VAL A 318 4.51 -2.10 12.31
N LEU A 319 5.72 -2.42 12.75
CA LEU A 319 6.47 -3.57 12.24
C LEU A 319 5.75 -4.91 12.51
N GLU A 320 5.14 -5.08 13.69
CA GLU A 320 4.33 -6.27 14.03
C GLU A 320 3.08 -6.39 13.13
N VAL A 321 2.42 -5.26 12.83
CA VAL A 321 1.30 -5.24 11.87
C VAL A 321 1.79 -5.63 10.47
N MET A 322 2.92 -5.08 10.01
CA MET A 322 3.53 -5.45 8.73
C MET A 322 4.00 -6.91 8.68
N ALA A 323 4.33 -7.52 9.82
CA ALA A 323 4.73 -8.92 9.91
C ALA A 323 3.53 -9.89 9.94
N THR A 324 2.30 -9.37 9.94
CA THR A 324 1.08 -10.17 9.87
C THR A 324 0.63 -10.33 8.42
N PRO A 325 0.38 -11.56 7.93
CA PRO A 325 -0.10 -11.78 6.57
C PRO A 325 -1.55 -11.31 6.41
N ASN A 326 -1.86 -10.67 5.28
CA ASN A 326 -3.23 -10.30 4.89
C ASN A 326 -4.09 -11.52 4.46
N LEU A 327 -3.86 -12.71 5.02
CA LEU A 327 -4.52 -13.96 4.63
C LEU A 327 -6.04 -13.92 4.86
N GLU A 328 -6.48 -13.42 6.01
CA GLU A 328 -7.92 -13.31 6.31
C GLU A 328 -8.63 -12.24 5.47
N VAL A 329 -7.87 -11.23 5.02
CA VAL A 329 -8.33 -10.26 4.03
C VAL A 329 -8.46 -10.91 2.66
N ALA A 330 -7.50 -11.74 2.24
CA ALA A 330 -7.58 -12.50 0.99
C ALA A 330 -8.80 -13.42 0.94
N LYS A 331 -9.10 -14.11 2.05
CA LYS A 331 -10.30 -14.94 2.21
C LYS A 331 -11.58 -14.12 2.11
N ALA A 332 -11.61 -12.95 2.74
CA ALA A 332 -12.74 -12.02 2.63
C ALA A 332 -12.94 -11.58 1.18
N ILE A 333 -11.88 -11.15 0.48
CA ILE A 333 -11.95 -10.77 -0.94
C ILE A 333 -12.50 -11.93 -1.78
N TYR A 334 -11.93 -13.14 -1.59
CA TYR A 334 -12.32 -14.36 -2.29
C TYR A 334 -13.82 -14.66 -2.19
N GLU A 335 -14.44 -14.44 -1.03
CA GLU A 335 -15.88 -14.70 -0.79
C GLU A 335 -16.80 -13.82 -1.66
N PHE A 336 -16.32 -12.65 -2.10
CA PHE A 336 -17.06 -11.71 -2.95
C PHE A 336 -16.53 -11.66 -4.39
N LEU A 337 -15.85 -12.72 -4.85
CA LEU A 337 -15.48 -12.87 -6.25
C LEU A 337 -16.52 -13.72 -7.01
N PRO A 338 -16.78 -13.42 -8.30
CA PRO A 338 -17.65 -14.26 -9.13
C PRO A 338 -17.09 -15.67 -9.25
N ASP A 339 -17.98 -16.66 -9.35
CA ASP A 339 -17.60 -18.00 -9.80
C ASP A 339 -17.00 -17.95 -11.21
N LEU A 340 -16.17 -18.94 -11.57
CA LEU A 340 -15.56 -19.00 -12.89
C LEU A 340 -16.63 -19.00 -13.99
N GLY A 341 -16.52 -18.05 -14.92
CA GLY A 341 -17.48 -17.82 -16.00
C GLY A 341 -18.78 -17.14 -15.59
N GLU A 342 -18.96 -16.79 -14.32
CA GLU A 342 -20.11 -15.99 -13.85
C GLU A 342 -19.98 -14.54 -14.33
N ALA A 343 -21.11 -13.92 -14.68
CA ALA A 343 -21.14 -12.51 -15.01
C ALA A 343 -20.90 -11.66 -13.75
N PHE A 344 -20.17 -10.56 -13.90
CA PHE A 344 -19.97 -9.61 -12.82
C PHE A 344 -21.32 -8.97 -12.39
N ASP A 345 -21.56 -8.91 -11.08
CA ASP A 345 -22.74 -8.30 -10.46
C ASP A 345 -22.26 -7.28 -9.41
N PRO A 346 -22.44 -5.97 -9.65
CA PRO A 346 -22.07 -4.94 -8.69
C PRO A 346 -22.69 -5.14 -7.30
N ALA A 347 -23.84 -5.79 -7.17
CA ALA A 347 -24.52 -5.98 -5.88
C ALA A 347 -23.85 -7.05 -5.00
N SER A 348 -23.08 -7.97 -5.60
CA SER A 348 -22.52 -9.14 -4.90
C SER A 348 -21.00 -9.27 -5.07
N HIS A 349 -20.40 -8.59 -6.05
CA HIS A 349 -19.01 -8.80 -6.43
C HIS A 349 -18.12 -7.57 -6.23
N ILE A 350 -16.88 -7.83 -5.79
CA ILE A 350 -15.80 -6.84 -5.79
C ILE A 350 -15.32 -6.62 -7.23
N ALA A 351 -15.24 -5.37 -7.66
CA ALA A 351 -14.81 -5.04 -9.01
C ALA A 351 -13.29 -5.06 -9.17
N ALA A 352 -12.58 -4.39 -8.26
CA ALA A 352 -11.14 -4.23 -8.35
C ALA A 352 -10.47 -4.17 -6.99
N THR A 353 -9.22 -4.59 -6.93
CA THR A 353 -8.36 -4.50 -5.75
C THR A 353 -6.94 -4.08 -6.13
N ILE A 354 -6.27 -3.39 -5.21
CA ILE A 354 -4.87 -2.96 -5.37
C ILE A 354 -4.20 -2.84 -4.00
N ASP A 355 -2.89 -3.12 -3.94
CA ASP A 355 -2.07 -2.87 -2.74
C ASP A 355 -1.72 -1.39 -2.61
N VAL A 356 -1.86 -0.83 -1.41
CA VAL A 356 -1.39 0.50 -1.03
C VAL A 356 0.02 0.38 -0.43
N SER A 357 1.03 0.26 -1.29
CA SER A 357 2.44 0.11 -0.89
C SER A 357 3.31 1.30 -1.33
N GLY A 358 4.36 1.05 -2.13
CA GLY A 358 5.39 2.04 -2.44
C GLY A 358 4.87 3.36 -3.02
N PRO A 359 3.90 3.36 -3.95
CA PRO A 359 3.31 4.59 -4.49
C PRO A 359 2.33 5.31 -3.55
N GLY A 360 2.02 4.76 -2.36
CA GLY A 360 1.10 5.39 -1.40
C GLY A 360 -0.26 5.74 -2.02
N ILE A 361 -0.72 6.97 -1.81
CA ILE A 361 -2.01 7.48 -2.33
C ILE A 361 -2.08 7.48 -3.87
N PHE A 362 -0.96 7.39 -4.58
CA PHE A 362 -0.98 7.40 -6.05
C PHE A 362 -1.52 6.11 -6.67
N VAL A 363 -1.66 5.02 -5.90
CA VAL A 363 -2.28 3.78 -6.41
C VAL A 363 -3.73 4.00 -6.85
N PHE A 364 -4.46 4.91 -6.19
CA PHE A 364 -5.82 5.27 -6.60
C PHE A 364 -5.86 5.98 -7.94
N LYS A 365 -4.81 6.75 -8.27
CA LYS A 365 -4.65 7.37 -9.60
C LYS A 365 -4.38 6.30 -10.66
N GLU A 366 -3.55 5.30 -10.36
CA GLU A 366 -3.29 4.19 -11.28
C GLU A 366 -4.59 3.42 -11.59
N VAL A 367 -5.45 3.19 -10.60
CA VAL A 367 -6.77 2.59 -10.82
C VAL A 367 -7.68 3.50 -11.65
N ALA A 368 -7.72 4.80 -11.34
CA ALA A 368 -8.51 5.79 -12.10
C ALA A 368 -8.17 5.75 -13.60
N GLU A 369 -6.88 5.85 -13.92
CA GLU A 369 -6.35 5.82 -15.29
C GLU A 369 -6.65 4.50 -15.99
N LYS A 370 -6.45 3.38 -15.29
CA LYS A 370 -6.69 2.03 -15.84
C LYS A 370 -8.17 1.74 -16.12
N ALA A 371 -9.06 2.23 -15.25
CA ALA A 371 -10.49 2.03 -15.36
C ALA A 371 -11.20 3.07 -16.24
N GLY A 372 -10.53 4.18 -16.58
CA GLY A 372 -11.15 5.29 -17.32
C GLY A 372 -12.25 5.96 -16.50
N VAL A 373 -11.98 6.19 -15.22
CA VAL A 373 -12.90 6.82 -14.25
C VAL A 373 -12.19 7.92 -13.49
N ASP A 374 -12.95 8.86 -12.97
CA ASP A 374 -12.43 9.81 -11.97
C ASP A 374 -12.75 9.28 -10.56
N ILE A 375 -11.78 9.37 -9.66
CA ILE A 375 -11.90 8.93 -8.26
C ILE A 375 -11.77 10.14 -7.34
N ARG A 376 -12.63 10.22 -6.33
CA ARG A 376 -12.53 11.21 -5.26
C ARG A 376 -12.29 10.52 -3.93
N LEU A 377 -11.17 10.83 -3.29
CA LEU A 377 -10.94 10.46 -1.90
C LEU A 377 -11.54 11.53 -0.99
N LEU A 378 -12.28 11.07 0.01
CA LEU A 378 -12.86 11.84 1.11
C LEU A 378 -11.94 11.83 2.33
N ASP A 379 -11.13 10.78 2.48
CA ASP A 379 -10.18 10.61 3.58
C ASP A 379 -8.88 9.94 3.10
N VAL A 380 -7.81 10.11 3.88
CA VAL A 380 -6.49 9.52 3.67
C VAL A 380 -6.02 8.99 5.03
N PRO A 381 -6.49 7.82 5.46
CA PRO A 381 -6.21 7.29 6.79
C PRO A 381 -4.74 6.86 6.91
N LEU A 382 -3.98 7.57 7.72
CA LEU A 382 -2.59 7.24 8.00
C LEU A 382 -2.44 6.57 9.36
N MET A 383 -1.45 5.67 9.46
CA MET A 383 -1.05 5.06 10.73
C MET A 383 -0.69 6.10 11.79
N SER A 384 -0.11 7.22 11.36
CA SER A 384 0.09 8.40 12.19
C SER A 384 0.14 9.67 11.33
N ASP A 385 -0.88 10.52 11.50
CA ASP A 385 -0.93 11.85 10.88
C ASP A 385 0.29 12.69 11.25
N ARG A 386 0.75 12.62 12.51
CA ARG A 386 1.85 13.46 13.02
C ARG A 386 3.21 13.03 12.47
N ILE A 387 3.48 11.72 12.42
CA ILE A 387 4.76 11.21 11.88
C ILE A 387 4.82 11.45 10.37
N SER A 388 3.72 11.21 9.65
CA SER A 388 3.68 11.41 8.20
C SER A 388 3.80 12.88 7.82
N ALA A 389 3.15 13.79 8.57
CA ALA A 389 3.34 15.23 8.41
C ALA A 389 4.80 15.64 8.67
N PHE A 390 5.40 15.18 9.78
CA PHE A 390 6.79 15.46 10.09
C PHE A 390 7.74 14.98 8.97
N ALA A 391 7.53 13.78 8.45
CA ALA A 391 8.34 13.21 7.39
C ALA A 391 8.27 14.04 6.10
N ALA A 392 7.08 14.50 5.72
CA ALA A 392 6.88 15.32 4.53
C ALA A 392 7.41 16.76 4.73
N GLU A 393 7.08 17.42 5.84
CA GLU A 393 7.47 18.81 6.13
C GLU A 393 8.98 19.00 6.23
N ASN A 394 9.70 17.97 6.69
CA ASN A 394 11.15 17.99 6.80
C ASN A 394 11.85 17.33 5.60
N TYR A 395 11.12 17.08 4.49
CA TYR A 395 11.65 16.48 3.26
C TYR A 395 12.36 15.14 3.47
N VAL A 396 12.00 14.43 4.54
CA VAL A 396 12.51 13.08 4.84
C VAL A 396 12.03 12.10 3.78
N MET A 397 10.80 12.28 3.28
CA MET A 397 10.27 11.50 2.18
C MET A 397 9.37 12.32 1.24
N PRO A 398 9.39 12.03 -0.07
CA PRO A 398 8.60 12.75 -1.08
C PRO A 398 7.08 12.50 -0.96
N ASP A 399 6.70 11.30 -0.51
CA ASP A 399 5.34 10.85 -0.28
C ASP A 399 5.28 10.08 1.04
N ALA A 400 4.76 10.72 2.08
CA ALA A 400 4.63 10.13 3.41
C ALA A 400 3.41 9.22 3.58
N THR A 401 2.68 8.95 2.50
CA THR A 401 1.58 7.99 2.47
C THR A 401 2.03 6.59 2.02
N ALA A 402 3.28 6.44 1.62
CA ALA A 402 3.84 5.17 1.16
C ALA A 402 3.89 4.09 2.25
N GLY A 403 3.60 2.84 1.86
CA GLY A 403 3.57 1.66 2.70
C GLY A 403 4.44 0.51 2.18
N THR A 404 4.47 -0.60 2.91
CA THR A 404 5.09 -1.88 2.51
C THR A 404 4.32 -3.01 3.21
N ASN A 405 4.03 -4.10 2.49
CA ASN A 405 3.00 -5.07 2.88
C ASN A 405 1.72 -4.35 3.37
N GLY A 406 1.25 -3.41 2.56
CA GLY A 406 0.38 -2.32 2.98
C GLY A 406 -1.09 -2.71 3.18
N ALA A 407 -1.94 -1.69 3.29
CA ALA A 407 -3.38 -1.87 3.24
C ALA A 407 -3.81 -2.31 1.83
N ILE A 408 -4.91 -3.06 1.73
CA ILE A 408 -5.50 -3.39 0.43
C ILE A 408 -6.65 -2.41 0.20
N ALA A 409 -6.63 -1.76 -0.96
CA ALA A 409 -7.75 -0.97 -1.45
C ALA A 409 -8.69 -1.85 -2.27
N ILE A 410 -9.99 -1.74 -2.01
CA ILE A 410 -11.06 -2.53 -2.61
C ILE A 410 -12.10 -1.57 -3.20
N PHE A 411 -12.43 -1.79 -4.45
CA PHE A 411 -13.47 -1.06 -5.17
C PHE A 411 -14.70 -1.94 -5.28
N ALA A 412 -15.76 -1.55 -4.56
CA ALA A 412 -17.01 -2.29 -4.50
C ALA A 412 -18.19 -1.32 -4.61
N HIS A 413 -19.33 -1.79 -5.08
CA HIS A 413 -20.53 -0.96 -5.11
C HIS A 413 -21.00 -0.67 -3.68
N LYS A 414 -21.55 0.52 -3.42
CA LYS A 414 -22.01 0.95 -2.08
C LYS A 414 -23.02 0.01 -1.42
N ARG A 415 -23.74 -0.80 -2.20
CA ARG A 415 -24.68 -1.82 -1.68
C ARG A 415 -23.96 -3.00 -1.00
N LEU A 416 -22.74 -3.31 -1.43
CA LEU A 416 -21.91 -4.39 -0.89
C LEU A 416 -21.03 -3.92 0.28
N ALA A 417 -20.83 -2.60 0.41
CA ALA A 417 -19.84 -2.01 1.31
C ALA A 417 -20.02 -2.42 2.77
N ASP A 418 -21.24 -2.38 3.31
CA ASP A 418 -21.49 -2.69 4.72
C ASP A 418 -21.17 -4.15 5.06
N GLU A 419 -21.59 -5.08 4.20
CA GLU A 419 -21.33 -6.52 4.38
C GLU A 419 -19.83 -6.82 4.27
N LEU A 420 -19.18 -6.24 3.26
CA LEU A 420 -17.75 -6.40 3.05
C LEU A 420 -16.94 -5.85 4.23
N ILE A 421 -17.28 -4.66 4.74
CA ILE A 421 -16.62 -4.07 5.92
C ILE A 421 -16.80 -5.00 7.14
N GLN A 422 -18.01 -5.49 7.40
CA GLN A 422 -18.23 -6.43 8.51
C GLN A 422 -17.40 -7.71 8.37
N ARG A 423 -17.23 -8.23 7.15
CA ARG A 423 -16.39 -9.40 6.90
C ARG A 423 -14.91 -9.11 7.08
N LEU A 424 -14.44 -7.96 6.61
CA LEU A 424 -13.05 -7.51 6.73
C LEU A 424 -12.66 -7.20 8.18
N SER A 425 -13.59 -6.65 8.98
CA SER A 425 -13.35 -6.33 10.41
C SER A 425 -13.01 -7.55 11.27
N LYS A 426 -13.25 -8.77 10.78
CA LYS A 426 -12.86 -10.02 11.44
C LYS A 426 -11.39 -10.36 11.25
N ALA A 427 -10.71 -9.75 10.27
CA ALA A 427 -9.30 -10.00 10.01
C ALA A 427 -8.41 -9.32 11.07
N PRO A 428 -7.28 -9.95 11.46
CA PRO A 428 -6.34 -9.34 12.40
C PRO A 428 -5.86 -7.97 11.93
N HIS A 429 -5.82 -6.99 12.83
CA HIS A 429 -5.38 -5.60 12.58
C HIS A 429 -6.16 -4.83 11.50
N ALA A 430 -7.21 -5.43 10.91
CA ALA A 430 -8.05 -4.75 9.95
C ALA A 430 -8.89 -3.67 10.64
N ARG A 431 -8.96 -2.52 10.00
CA ARG A 431 -9.83 -1.39 10.35
C ARG A 431 -10.42 -0.88 9.05
N PRO A 432 -11.31 -1.65 8.42
CA PRO A 432 -11.81 -1.32 7.09
C PRO A 432 -12.61 -0.02 7.15
N LEU A 433 -12.37 0.86 6.19
CA LEU A 433 -13.09 2.13 6.10
C LEU A 433 -13.31 2.55 4.65
N VAL A 434 -14.46 3.17 4.39
CA VAL A 434 -14.72 3.87 3.12
C VAL A 434 -13.97 5.19 3.14
N ILE A 435 -13.07 5.38 2.19
CA ILE A 435 -12.24 6.58 2.10
C ILE A 435 -12.55 7.44 0.87
N GLY A 436 -13.44 6.99 -0.01
CA GLY A 436 -13.69 7.67 -1.27
C GLY A 436 -14.76 7.01 -2.12
N GLU A 437 -14.97 7.59 -3.28
CA GLU A 437 -15.97 7.19 -4.26
C GLU A 437 -15.42 7.28 -5.69
N VAL A 438 -15.96 6.44 -6.57
CA VAL A 438 -15.81 6.61 -8.01
C VAL A 438 -16.84 7.64 -8.46
N VAL A 439 -16.35 8.76 -9.00
CA VAL A 439 -17.19 9.89 -9.43
C VAL A 439 -17.99 9.53 -10.68
N GLY A 440 -17.42 8.68 -11.53
CA GLY A 440 -18.01 8.24 -12.79
C GLY A 440 -16.93 8.04 -13.86
N LYS A 441 -17.34 7.70 -15.09
CA LYS A 441 -16.43 7.65 -16.25
C LYS A 441 -15.71 8.98 -16.44
N GLY A 442 -14.40 8.94 -16.74
CA GLY A 442 -13.54 10.12 -16.74
C GLY A 442 -12.18 9.89 -17.39
N GLU A 443 -11.27 10.83 -17.17
CA GLU A 443 -9.93 10.85 -17.77
C GLU A 443 -8.87 10.18 -16.89
N GLY A 444 -9.27 9.55 -15.78
CA GLY A 444 -8.33 8.97 -14.83
C GLY A 444 -7.88 9.96 -13.76
N ARG A 445 -8.71 10.94 -13.40
CA ARG A 445 -8.34 11.96 -12.42
C ARG A 445 -8.52 11.42 -11.01
N LEU A 446 -7.58 11.77 -10.13
CA LEU A 446 -7.67 11.54 -8.69
C LEU A 446 -7.85 12.87 -7.98
N VAL A 447 -9.00 13.06 -7.33
CA VAL A 447 -9.27 14.19 -6.44
C VAL A 447 -9.00 13.75 -5.01
N VAL A 448 -8.16 14.51 -4.31
CA VAL A 448 -7.82 14.27 -2.90
C VAL A 448 -8.19 15.49 -2.05
N PRO A 449 -8.45 15.32 -0.74
CA PRO A 449 -8.65 16.45 0.14
C PRO A 449 -7.41 17.35 0.19
N GLU A 450 -7.59 18.67 0.22
CA GLU A 450 -6.47 19.62 0.20
C GLU A 450 -5.49 19.40 1.36
N TRP A 451 -6.02 19.06 2.55
CA TRP A 451 -5.20 18.77 3.73
C TRP A 451 -4.28 17.56 3.55
N ALA A 452 -4.58 16.63 2.64
CA ALA A 452 -3.74 15.47 2.38
C ALA A 452 -2.44 15.86 1.65
N LEU A 453 -2.42 17.01 0.96
CA LEU A 453 -1.23 17.50 0.25
C LEU A 453 -0.06 17.80 1.18
N LYS A 454 -0.31 18.01 2.49
CA LYS A 454 0.75 18.20 3.49
C LYS A 454 1.64 16.97 3.66
N TYR A 455 1.16 15.78 3.29
CA TYR A 455 1.93 14.53 3.35
C TYR A 455 2.78 14.27 2.10
N ILE A 456 2.64 15.10 1.08
CA ILE A 456 3.42 15.00 -0.16
C ILE A 456 4.37 16.18 -0.19
N SER A 457 5.67 15.97 -0.03
CA SER A 457 6.66 17.06 -0.04
C SER A 457 7.13 17.42 -1.45
N SER A 458 6.98 16.51 -2.41
CA SER A 458 7.39 16.71 -3.80
C SER A 458 6.36 17.53 -4.59
N ASN A 459 6.77 18.68 -5.11
CA ASN A 459 5.94 19.52 -5.98
C ASN A 459 5.48 18.78 -7.25
N LYS A 460 6.39 18.01 -7.87
CA LYS A 460 6.07 17.18 -9.06
C LYS A 460 4.96 16.16 -8.75
N LEU A 461 4.96 15.57 -7.56
CA LEU A 461 3.92 14.65 -7.13
C LEU A 461 2.61 15.37 -6.81
N ARG A 462 2.66 16.55 -6.17
CA ARG A 462 1.46 17.38 -5.94
C ARG A 462 0.76 17.80 -7.23
N GLU A 463 1.52 18.15 -8.26
CA GLU A 463 0.96 18.48 -9.59
C GLU A 463 0.18 17.30 -10.18
N LYS A 464 0.65 16.06 -9.98
CA LYS A 464 -0.06 14.85 -10.42
C LYS A 464 -1.39 14.63 -9.70
N LEU A 465 -1.57 15.17 -8.48
CA LEU A 465 -2.83 15.13 -7.73
C LEU A 465 -3.80 16.25 -8.13
N GLY A 466 -3.50 16.99 -9.21
CA GLY A 466 -4.43 17.96 -9.77
C GLY A 466 -4.57 19.24 -8.94
N ALA A 467 -3.50 19.67 -8.27
CA ALA A 467 -3.44 20.96 -7.58
C ALA A 467 -3.39 22.13 -8.59
N ARG A 468 -4.46 22.30 -9.37
CA ARG A 468 -4.92 23.55 -10.00
C ARG A 468 -6.37 23.36 -10.47
N GLN A 469 -7.28 24.09 -9.81
CA GLN A 469 -8.70 24.26 -10.10
C GLN A 469 -9.06 24.21 -11.58
N ILE A 470 -10.10 23.45 -11.94
CA ILE A 470 -11.09 23.84 -12.95
C ILE A 470 -12.47 23.24 -12.60
N LEU A 471 -13.35 24.02 -11.96
CA LEU A 471 -14.66 24.45 -12.50
C LEU A 471 -15.49 25.13 -11.39
N GLY A 472 -15.94 26.35 -11.69
CA GLY A 472 -16.68 27.21 -10.79
C GLY A 472 -18.03 26.65 -10.35
N GLY A 473 -18.39 27.00 -9.12
CA GLY A 473 -19.63 26.62 -8.46
C GLY A 473 -19.35 26.06 -7.07
N LEU A 474 -19.20 26.96 -6.08
CA LEU A 474 -19.14 26.67 -4.65
C LEU A 474 -18.14 25.55 -4.27
N SER A 475 -16.91 25.97 -3.99
CA SER A 475 -15.90 25.16 -3.30
C SER A 475 -16.46 24.55 -2.00
N ASN A 476 -16.88 23.30 -2.04
CA ASN A 476 -16.95 22.46 -0.86
C ASN A 476 -15.54 21.92 -0.62
N VAL A 477 -14.71 22.71 0.06
CA VAL A 477 -13.52 22.22 0.74
C VAL A 477 -14.04 21.23 1.78
N VAL A 478 -13.80 19.93 1.58
CA VAL A 478 -14.20 18.90 2.54
C VAL A 478 -13.08 18.80 3.57
N SER A 479 -13.29 19.41 4.73
CA SER A 479 -12.47 19.21 5.91
C SER A 479 -12.89 17.93 6.65
N ARG A 480 -12.03 17.42 7.53
CA ARG A 480 -12.21 16.14 8.23
C ARG A 480 -13.56 16.13 8.99
N PRO A 481 -14.41 15.09 8.87
CA PRO A 481 -15.63 15.03 9.65
C PRO A 481 -15.29 14.86 11.13
N VAL A 482 -15.79 15.77 11.95
CA VAL A 482 -15.61 15.78 13.41
C VAL A 482 -16.98 15.63 14.09
N ARG A 483 -16.96 15.06 15.29
CA ARG A 483 -18.06 15.08 16.24
C ARG A 483 -17.82 16.16 17.27
N ALA A 484 -18.80 17.02 17.50
CA ALA A 484 -18.85 17.88 18.66
C ALA A 484 -19.97 17.42 19.61
N VAL A 485 -19.65 17.31 20.89
CA VAL A 485 -20.63 17.17 21.97
C VAL A 485 -20.64 18.50 22.72
N ALA A 486 -21.75 19.24 22.56
CA ALA A 486 -21.94 20.56 23.14
C ALA A 486 -23.03 20.53 24.23
N TYR A 487 -22.72 21.10 25.39
CA TYR A 487 -23.68 21.36 26.46
C TYR A 487 -24.03 22.85 26.45
N VAL A 488 -25.32 23.14 26.31
CA VAL A 488 -25.85 24.50 26.24
C VAL A 488 -26.63 24.81 27.50
N GLU A 489 -26.21 25.87 28.20
CA GLU A 489 -26.77 26.34 29.47
C GLU A 489 -27.44 27.70 29.27
N GLY A 490 -28.45 28.02 30.08
CA GLY A 490 -29.18 29.29 29.99
C GLY A 490 -30.69 29.12 29.85
N ARG A 491 -31.38 30.14 29.34
CA ARG A 491 -32.81 30.08 29.01
C ARG A 491 -33.03 29.36 27.67
N VAL A 492 -32.71 28.07 27.61
CA VAL A 492 -32.67 27.27 26.37
C VAL A 492 -33.79 26.23 26.24
N GLN A 493 -34.52 25.93 27.32
CA GLN A 493 -35.68 25.05 27.29
C GLN A 493 -36.99 25.86 27.21
N GLY A 494 -37.99 25.34 26.47
CA GLY A 494 -39.31 25.99 26.33
C GLY A 494 -39.34 27.23 25.42
N VAL A 495 -38.21 27.58 24.79
CA VAL A 495 -38.05 28.82 23.99
C VAL A 495 -37.80 28.56 22.49
N GLY A 496 -37.98 27.32 22.03
CA GLY A 496 -37.75 26.97 20.61
C GLY A 496 -36.29 26.71 20.22
N PHE A 497 -35.39 26.52 21.19
CA PHE A 497 -33.97 26.25 20.92
C PHE A 497 -33.72 25.00 20.05
N ARG A 498 -34.28 23.84 20.41
CA ARG A 498 -34.06 22.57 19.67
C ARG A 498 -34.53 22.63 18.20
N PRO A 499 -35.74 23.17 17.87
CA PRO A 499 -36.14 23.44 16.49
C PRO A 499 -35.17 24.33 15.72
N MET A 500 -34.65 25.38 16.36
CA MET A 500 -33.68 26.30 15.77
C MET A 500 -32.33 25.61 15.52
N ALA A 501 -31.83 24.83 16.48
CA ALA A 501 -30.59 24.05 16.33
C ALA A 501 -30.71 23.06 15.17
N ARG A 502 -31.83 22.34 15.06
CA ARG A 502 -32.10 21.46 13.92
C ARG A 502 -32.12 22.21 12.59
N ALA A 503 -32.77 23.37 12.52
CA ALA A 503 -32.81 24.18 11.29
C ALA A 503 -31.41 24.63 10.85
N ARG A 504 -30.57 25.07 11.79
CA ARG A 504 -29.17 25.46 11.53
C ARG A 504 -28.30 24.28 11.11
N ALA A 505 -28.41 23.14 11.79
CA ALA A 505 -27.70 21.93 11.43
C ALA A 505 -28.05 21.46 10.01
N LYS A 506 -29.35 21.46 9.66
CA LYS A 506 -29.80 21.13 8.29
C LYS A 506 -29.28 22.12 7.25
N ALA A 507 -29.29 23.42 7.54
CA ALA A 507 -28.74 24.43 6.63
C ALA A 507 -27.24 24.23 6.36
N LEU A 508 -26.50 23.66 7.32
CA LEU A 508 -25.08 23.33 7.20
C LEU A 508 -24.82 21.89 6.74
N SER A 509 -25.87 21.11 6.44
CA SER A 509 -25.76 19.68 6.11
C SER A 509 -25.04 18.84 7.18
N LEU A 510 -25.34 19.11 8.46
CA LEU A 510 -24.81 18.39 9.61
C LEU A 510 -25.85 17.39 10.14
N VAL A 511 -25.39 16.29 10.73
CA VAL A 511 -26.23 15.23 11.33
C VAL A 511 -26.00 15.16 12.84
N GLY A 512 -26.92 14.57 13.60
CA GLY A 512 -26.81 14.50 15.06
C GLY A 512 -28.14 14.63 15.80
N TYR A 513 -28.13 15.19 17.01
CA TYR A 513 -29.34 15.47 17.75
C TYR A 513 -29.21 16.65 18.71
N ALA A 514 -30.36 17.19 19.14
CA ALA A 514 -30.46 18.07 20.29
C ALA A 514 -31.47 17.50 21.31
N LYS A 515 -31.04 17.34 22.57
CA LYS A 515 -31.77 16.68 23.66
C LYS A 515 -31.84 17.57 24.90
N ASN A 516 -33.03 17.72 25.47
CA ASN A 516 -33.16 18.38 26.78
C ASN A 516 -32.61 17.49 27.89
N LEU A 517 -31.82 18.07 28.80
CA LEU A 517 -31.35 17.41 30.01
C LEU A 517 -32.22 17.80 31.22
N PRO A 518 -32.37 16.92 32.23
CA PRO A 518 -33.16 17.20 33.43
C PRO A 518 -32.64 18.37 34.27
N ASP A 519 -31.36 18.70 34.16
CA ASP A 519 -30.70 19.80 34.87
C ASP A 519 -30.95 21.18 34.23
N GLY A 520 -31.80 21.26 33.19
CA GLY A 520 -32.16 22.48 32.49
C GLY A 520 -31.29 22.81 31.28
N ARG A 521 -30.24 22.02 31.00
CA ARG A 521 -29.36 22.21 29.83
C ARG A 521 -29.91 21.54 28.57
N VAL A 522 -29.30 21.82 27.43
CA VAL A 522 -29.51 21.07 26.19
C VAL A 522 -28.19 20.44 25.76
N GLU A 523 -28.19 19.13 25.59
CA GLU A 523 -27.09 18.40 24.94
C GLU A 523 -27.30 18.44 23.43
N VAL A 524 -26.27 18.85 22.70
CA VAL A 524 -26.23 18.86 21.25
C VAL A 524 -25.07 18.00 20.80
N VAL A 525 -25.36 16.89 20.13
CA VAL A 525 -24.36 16.09 19.44
C VAL A 525 -24.47 16.39 17.96
N VAL A 526 -23.36 16.70 17.32
CA VAL A 526 -23.34 17.04 15.89
C VAL A 526 -22.12 16.45 15.23
N GLU A 527 -22.30 15.90 14.04
CA GLU A 527 -21.24 15.36 13.19
C GLU A 527 -21.30 15.98 11.79
N GLY A 528 -20.11 16.21 11.23
CA GLY A 528 -19.94 16.70 9.87
C GLY A 528 -18.60 17.40 9.70
N ASP A 529 -18.44 18.10 8.58
CA ASP A 529 -17.25 18.89 8.25
C ASP A 529 -16.80 19.81 9.42
N GLU A 530 -15.50 19.82 9.74
CA GLU A 530 -14.95 20.54 10.90
C GLU A 530 -15.29 22.02 10.91
N GLU A 531 -15.15 22.72 9.78
CA GLU A 531 -15.49 24.14 9.71
C GLU A 531 -16.99 24.36 9.95
N ARG A 532 -17.83 23.52 9.36
CA ARG A 532 -19.29 23.61 9.55
C ARG A 532 -19.71 23.27 10.96
N VAL A 533 -19.11 22.26 11.58
CA VAL A 533 -19.37 21.89 12.98
C VAL A 533 -18.95 23.00 13.92
N ARG A 534 -17.75 23.57 13.76
CA ARG A 534 -17.29 24.71 14.57
C ARG A 534 -18.20 25.91 14.40
N LYS A 535 -18.54 26.27 13.16
CA LYS A 535 -19.49 27.35 12.86
C LYS A 535 -20.85 27.11 13.51
N PHE A 536 -21.36 25.88 13.43
CA PHE A 536 -22.62 25.51 14.06
C PHE A 536 -22.57 25.68 15.59
N VAL A 537 -21.50 25.21 16.24
CA VAL A 537 -21.29 25.34 17.69
C VAL A 537 -21.18 26.80 18.12
N GLU A 538 -20.45 27.63 17.37
CA GLU A 538 -20.35 29.08 17.60
C GLU A 538 -21.71 29.78 17.46
N GLU A 539 -22.52 29.34 16.51
CA GLU A 539 -23.82 29.93 16.27
C GLU A 539 -24.90 29.47 17.26
N LEU A 540 -24.72 28.38 18.01
CA LEU A 540 -25.78 27.78 18.86
C LEU A 540 -26.50 28.80 19.76
N CYS A 541 -25.77 29.72 20.41
CA CYS A 541 -26.35 30.72 21.31
C CYS A 541 -26.88 31.98 20.61
N ARG A 542 -26.69 32.13 19.31
CA ARG A 542 -27.12 33.33 18.59
C ARG A 542 -28.65 33.44 18.60
N GLY A 543 -29.17 34.48 19.27
CA GLY A 543 -30.60 34.74 19.40
C GLY A 543 -31.25 34.19 20.68
N PHE A 544 -30.47 33.74 21.66
CA PHE A 544 -30.95 33.31 22.97
C PHE A 544 -30.26 34.11 24.08
N ASP A 545 -31.05 34.67 25.00
CA ASP A 545 -30.55 35.42 26.15
C ASP A 545 -29.95 34.49 27.22
N ASP A 546 -28.86 34.93 27.85
CA ASP A 546 -28.15 34.21 28.92
C ASP A 546 -27.70 32.79 28.50
N CYS A 547 -27.31 32.61 27.23
CA CYS A 547 -26.89 31.34 26.66
C CYS A 547 -25.37 31.15 26.70
N ARG A 548 -24.92 29.99 27.17
CA ARG A 548 -23.49 29.58 27.19
C ARG A 548 -23.32 28.19 26.62
N VAL A 549 -22.26 27.99 25.83
CA VAL A 549 -21.93 26.71 25.20
C VAL A 549 -20.57 26.24 25.69
N SER A 550 -20.49 24.97 26.06
CA SER A 550 -19.24 24.23 26.26
C SER A 550 -19.22 23.05 25.30
N ALA A 551 -18.16 22.89 24.49
CA ALA A 551 -18.08 21.86 23.47
C ALA A 551 -16.77 21.07 23.56
N ALA A 552 -16.85 19.75 23.40
CA ALA A 552 -15.72 18.86 23.23
C ALA A 552 -15.76 18.25 21.82
N TYR A 553 -14.61 18.23 21.15
CA TYR A 553 -14.46 17.71 19.79
C TYR A 553 -13.78 16.35 19.79
N SER A 554 -14.22 15.46 18.91
CA SER A 554 -13.71 14.10 18.73
C SER A 554 -13.90 13.67 17.27
N PRO A 555 -13.31 12.55 16.80
CA PRO A 555 -13.62 12.00 15.48
C PRO A 555 -15.11 11.66 15.34
N ALA A 556 -15.69 11.88 14.15
CA ALA A 556 -17.07 11.48 13.86
C ALA A 556 -17.25 9.97 13.97
N THR A 557 -18.39 9.51 14.51
CA THR A 557 -18.71 8.08 14.63
C THR A 557 -19.52 7.56 13.43
N GLY A 558 -20.21 8.45 12.71
CA GLY A 558 -21.04 8.11 11.55
C GLY A 558 -22.38 7.47 11.93
N GLU A 559 -22.79 7.55 13.20
CA GLU A 559 -24.01 6.87 13.69
C GLU A 559 -25.32 7.58 13.29
N PHE A 560 -25.24 8.84 12.83
CA PHE A 560 -26.41 9.67 12.53
C PHE A 560 -26.69 9.79 11.03
N LYS A 561 -27.96 9.67 10.65
CA LYS A 561 -28.43 9.84 9.26
C LYS A 561 -29.17 11.16 8.99
N ASP A 562 -29.63 11.83 10.04
CA ASP A 562 -30.25 13.16 10.02
C ASP A 562 -29.92 13.90 11.32
N PHE A 563 -30.40 15.14 11.46
CA PHE A 563 -30.42 15.87 12.72
C PHE A 563 -31.79 15.79 13.40
N GLU A 564 -31.83 15.14 14.56
CA GLU A 564 -33.06 14.84 15.31
C GLU A 564 -33.25 15.74 16.54
N ILE A 565 -34.50 15.82 17.01
CA ILE A 565 -34.85 16.48 18.27
C ILE A 565 -35.36 15.40 19.22
N ILE A 566 -34.70 15.26 20.37
CA ILE A 566 -35.01 14.26 21.40
C ILE A 566 -35.64 14.95 22.62
#